data_AF-A0A1V5GMK9-F1
#
_entry.id   AF-A0A1V5GMK9-F1
#
_cell.length_a   1.000
_cell.length_b   1.000
_cell.length_c   1.000
_cell.angle_alpha   90.00
_cell.angle_beta   90.00
_cell.angle_gamma   90.00
#
_symmetry.space_group_name_H-M   'P 1'
#
loop_
_entity.id
_entity.type
_entity.pdbx_description
1 polymer ?
#
loop_
_entity_poly.entity_id
_entity_poly.type
_entity_poly.pdbx_seq_one_letter_code
_entity_poly.pdbx_strand_id
1 'polypeptide(L)' 'MLLKDKIEKHLLEIQKPSRYIGGEVGSVIKDKSKVDVRFAFCFPDTYDIGMSHLGMKILYSLTNERELLVRALLCSRRGF' A
#
# COMPACT_ATOMS: atom_id res chain seq x y z
N MET A 1 8.90 13.02 -27.48
CA MET A 1 7.53 12.57 -27.17
C MET A 1 7.40 12.54 -25.65
N LEU A 2 6.55 13.39 -25.08
CA LEU A 2 6.46 13.57 -23.63
C LEU A 2 5.69 12.38 -23.02
N LEU A 3 6.16 11.91 -21.87
CA LEU A 3 5.51 10.83 -21.12
C LEU A 3 4.03 11.15 -20.82
N LYS A 4 3.71 12.44 -20.67
CA LYS A 4 2.36 12.95 -20.45
C LYS A 4 1.38 12.58 -21.57
N ASP A 5 1.77 12.75 -22.84
CA ASP A 5 0.90 12.49 -24.00
C ASP A 5 0.51 11.01 -24.12
N LYS A 6 1.36 10.10 -23.61
CA LYS A 6 1.08 8.67 -23.59
C LYS A 6 0.11 8.28 -22.47
N ILE A 7 0.25 8.87 -21.29
CA ILE A 7 -0.56 8.53 -20.10
C ILE A 7 -1.97 9.12 -20.20
N GLU A 8 -2.10 10.32 -20.77
CA GLU A 8 -3.37 11.06 -20.83
C GLU A 8 -4.49 10.28 -21.55
N LYS A 9 -4.13 9.51 -22.59
CA LYS A 9 -5.08 8.68 -23.34
C LYS A 9 -5.65 7.51 -22.53
N HIS A 10 -4.89 7.01 -21.56
CA HIS A 10 -5.27 5.86 -20.74
C HIS A 10 -5.92 6.27 -19.42
N LEU A 11 -5.95 7.57 -19.09
CA LEU A 11 -6.44 8.06 -17.81
C LEU A 11 -7.92 7.72 -17.56
N LEU A 12 -8.72 7.66 -18.63
CA LEU A 12 -10.15 7.29 -18.59
C LEU A 12 -10.39 5.79 -18.40
N GLU A 13 -9.38 4.94 -18.63
CA GLU A 13 -9.48 3.48 -18.45
C GLU A 13 -9.21 3.08 -16.99
N ILE A 14 -8.63 3.98 -16.19
CA ILE A 14 -8.22 3.72 -14.81
C ILE A 14 -9.46 3.59 -13.90
N GLN A 15 -9.61 2.42 -13.30
CA GLN A 15 -10.66 2.15 -12.33
C GLN A 15 -10.22 2.53 -10.92
N LYS A 16 -10.97 3.42 -10.25
CA LYS A 16 -10.70 3.84 -8.86
C LYS A 16 -9.28 4.43 -8.66
N PRO A 17 -8.94 5.57 -9.31
CA PRO A 17 -7.60 6.18 -9.30
C PRO A 17 -7.06 6.44 -7.88
N SER A 18 -7.94 6.74 -6.92
CA SER A 18 -7.60 6.94 -5.51
C SER A 18 -6.99 5.71 -4.82
N ARG A 19 -7.03 4.51 -5.42
CA ARG A 19 -6.31 3.34 -4.91
C ARG A 19 -4.80 3.50 -5.15
N TYR A 20 -4.41 3.96 -6.33
CA TYR A 20 -3.00 3.98 -6.77
C TYR A 20 -2.15 5.10 -6.18
N ILE A 21 -2.77 6.14 -5.60
CA ILE A 21 -2.07 7.32 -5.08
C ILE A 21 -1.33 7.09 -3.76
N GLY A 22 -1.49 5.93 -3.12
CA GLY A 22 -0.85 5.61 -1.83
C GLY A 22 -1.27 6.57 -0.70
N GLY A 23 -0.50 6.63 0.40
CA GLY A 23 -0.70 7.63 1.46
C GLY A 23 -1.88 7.38 2.40
N GLU A 24 -2.21 6.13 2.68
CA GLU A 24 -3.37 5.79 3.52
C GLU A 24 -3.23 6.27 4.97
N VAL A 25 -4.36 6.63 5.59
CA VAL A 25 -4.43 7.01 7.00
C VAL A 25 -3.95 5.83 7.86
N GLY A 26 -2.91 6.05 8.66
CA GLY A 26 -2.27 5.02 9.47
C GLY A 26 -1.09 4.30 8.80
N SER A 27 -0.69 4.68 7.58
CA SER A 27 0.52 4.18 6.94
C SER A 27 1.78 4.68 7.66
N VAL A 28 2.50 3.77 8.30
CA VAL A 28 3.85 4.01 8.85
C VAL A 28 4.88 4.04 7.72
N ILE A 29 5.48 5.20 7.48
CA ILE A 29 6.55 5.38 6.50
C ILE A 29 7.88 5.39 7.24
N LYS A 30 8.61 4.26 7.18
CA LYS A 30 9.98 4.14 7.69
C LYS A 30 11.01 4.49 6.63
N ASP A 31 12.16 5.03 7.03
CA ASP A 31 13.29 5.31 6.14
C ASP A 31 13.81 4.01 5.50
N LYS A 32 14.03 4.00 4.19
CA LYS A 32 14.45 2.78 3.48
C LYS A 32 15.88 2.35 3.82
N SER A 33 16.75 3.27 4.26
CA SER A 33 18.15 2.94 4.59
C SER A 33 18.32 2.35 5.98
N LYS A 34 17.29 2.43 6.83
CA LYS A 34 17.31 1.97 8.23
C LYS A 34 16.51 0.68 8.46
N VAL A 35 16.16 -0.03 7.38
CA VAL A 35 15.27 -1.21 7.45
C VAL A 35 15.93 -2.35 6.69
N ASP A 36 16.25 -3.43 7.39
CA ASP A 36 16.84 -4.63 6.79
C ASP A 36 15.83 -5.49 6.04
N VAL A 37 14.56 -5.53 6.49
CA VAL A 37 13.52 -6.41 5.91
C VAL A 37 12.21 -5.69 5.64
N ARG A 38 11.63 -5.93 4.46
CA ARG A 38 10.33 -5.36 4.04
C ARG A 38 9.31 -6.48 3.85
N PHE A 39 8.19 -6.38 4.56
CA PHE A 39 7.07 -7.31 4.40
C PHE A 39 5.95 -6.61 3.65
N ALA A 40 5.34 -7.32 2.71
CA ALA A 40 4.14 -6.88 2.03
C ALA A 40 2.99 -7.83 2.40
N PHE A 41 1.96 -7.30 3.05
CA PHE A 41 0.72 -8.01 3.27
C PHE A 41 -0.16 -7.80 2.03
N CYS A 42 -0.17 -8.80 1.14
CA CYS A 42 -1.00 -8.83 -0.05
C CYS A 42 -2.23 -9.68 0.21
N PHE A 43 -3.42 -9.11 0.01
CA PHE A 43 -4.67 -9.86 0.08
C PHE A 43 -5.35 -9.77 -1.29
N PRO A 44 -5.81 -10.90 -1.86
CA PRO A 44 -6.36 -10.92 -3.22
C PRO A 44 -7.82 -10.42 -3.28
N ASP A 45 -8.50 -10.20 -2.14
CA ASP A 45 -9.90 -9.75 -2.15
C ASP A 45 -10.09 -8.24 -2.22
N THR A 46 -11.22 -7.88 -2.83
CA THR A 46 -11.71 -6.51 -2.87
C THR A 46 -12.19 -6.10 -1.48
N TYR A 47 -11.37 -5.31 -0.79
CA TYR A 47 -11.58 -4.75 0.55
C TYR A 47 -12.82 -3.83 0.72
N ASP A 48 -13.77 -3.83 -0.22
CA ASP A 48 -14.93 -2.92 -0.24
C ASP A 48 -15.93 -3.21 0.91
N ILE A 49 -15.79 -4.34 1.63
CA ILE A 49 -16.72 -4.76 2.70
C ILE A 49 -16.26 -4.29 4.11
N GLY A 50 -15.11 -3.62 4.23
CA GLY A 50 -14.75 -2.79 5.39
C GLY A 50 -14.46 -3.48 6.74
N MET A 51 -14.88 -4.74 6.96
CA MET A 51 -14.85 -5.33 8.31
C MET A 51 -13.98 -6.58 8.52
N SER A 52 -13.50 -7.27 7.48
CA SER A 52 -12.84 -8.58 7.65
C SER A 52 -11.32 -8.56 7.81
N HIS A 53 -10.73 -7.43 8.25
CA HIS A 53 -9.26 -7.26 8.21
C HIS A 53 -8.66 -6.68 9.49
N LEU A 54 -9.35 -6.84 10.62
CA LEU A 54 -8.82 -6.45 11.94
C LEU A 54 -7.50 -7.17 12.23
N GLY A 55 -7.41 -8.46 11.92
CA GLY A 55 -6.17 -9.24 12.09
C GLY A 55 -4.99 -8.64 11.32
N MET A 56 -5.21 -8.17 10.09
CA MET A 56 -4.17 -7.48 9.30
C MET A 56 -3.75 -6.16 9.93
N LYS A 57 -4.69 -5.37 10.47
CA LYS A 57 -4.34 -4.14 11.19
C LYS A 57 -3.49 -4.44 12.42
N ILE A 58 -3.83 -5.49 13.18
CA ILE A 58 -3.06 -5.93 14.35
C ILE A 58 -1.65 -6.36 13.94
N LEU A 59 -1.52 -7.24 12.94
CA LEU A 59 -0.22 -7.70 12.44
C LEU A 59 0.60 -6.54 11.87
N TYR A 60 -0.03 -5.61 11.15
CA TYR A 60 0.61 -4.41 10.64
C TYR A 60 1.16 -3.53 11.77
N SER A 61 0.36 -3.28 12.82
CA SER A 61 0.80 -2.52 13.99
C SER A 61 1.95 -3.21 14.72
N LEU A 62 1.79 -4.49 15.06
CA LEU A 62 2.83 -5.27 15.76
C LEU A 62 4.14 -5.32 14.97
N THR A 63 4.05 -5.47 13.64
CA THR A 63 5.24 -5.53 12.78
C THR A 63 5.91 -4.16 12.67
N ASN A 64 5.14 -3.07 12.65
CA ASN A 64 5.71 -1.72 12.58
C ASN A 64 6.18 -1.19 13.94
N GLU A 65 5.66 -1.68 15.07
CA GLU A 65 6.18 -1.42 16.42
C GLU A 65 7.58 -1.99 16.65
N ARG A 66 7.98 -3.03 15.89
CA ARG A 66 9.36 -3.50 15.92
C ARG A 66 10.27 -2.42 15.33
N GLU A 67 11.07 -1.81 16.19
CA GLU A 67 11.82 -0.58 15.93
C GLU A 67 12.90 -0.75 14.86
N LEU A 68 13.56 -1.91 14.79
CA LEU A 68 14.88 -1.98 14.14
C LEU A 68 14.93 -2.61 12.76
N LEU A 69 14.00 -3.49 12.37
CA LEU A 69 14.25 -4.34 11.19
C LEU A 69 13.12 -4.40 10.17
N VAL A 70 11.90 -4.02 10.52
CA VAL A 70 10.73 -4.37 9.68
C VAL A 70 9.88 -3.18 9.28
N ARG A 71 9.73 -3.01 7.97
CA ARG A 71 8.68 -2.17 7.37
C ARG A 71 7.61 -3.08 6.78
N ALA A 72 6.43 -3.11 7.41
CA ALA A 72 5.26 -3.72 6.82
C ALA A 72 4.56 -2.74 5.87
N LEU A 73 4.21 -3.21 4.69
CA LEU A 73 3.43 -2.51 3.68
C LEU A 73 2.13 -3.28 3.48
N LEU A 74 0.99 -2.59 3.55
CA LEU A 74 -0.28 -3.15 3.10
C LEU A 74 -0.38 -2.95 1.59
N CYS A 75 -0.47 -4.05 0.84
CA CYS A 75 -0.60 -4.04 -0.63
C CYS A 75 -2.05 -3.91 -1.10
N SER A 76 -3.02 -3.73 -0.18
CA SER A 76 -4.46 -3.66 -0.46
C SER A 76 -4.85 -2.57 -1.48
N ARG A 77 -4.05 -1.50 -1.63
CA ARG A 77 -4.33 -0.43 -2.61
C ARG A 77 -3.14 0.09 -3.40
N ARG A 78 -1.90 -0.27 -3.06
CA ARG A 78 -0.75 0.02 -3.92
C ARG A 78 -0.84 -0.89 -5.14
N GLY A 79 -1.48 -0.38 -6.20
CA GLY A 79 -1.71 -1.13 -7.42
C GLY A 79 -0.44 -1.81 -7.90
N PHE A 80 -0.54 -3.13 -8.01
CA PHE A 80 0.00 -3.80 -9.18
C PHE A 80 -0.97 -3.57 -10.33
#